data_AF-A0A3D6BRC2-F1
#
_entry.id   AF-A0A3D6BRC2-F1
#
_cell.length_a   1.000
_cell.length_b   1.000
_cell.length_c   1.000
_cell.angle_alpha   90.00
_cell.angle_beta   90.00
_cell.angle_gamma   90.00
#
_symmetry.space_group_name_H-M   'P 1'
#
loop_
_entity.id
_entity.type
_entity.pdbx_description
1 polymer ?
#
loop_
_entity_poly.entity_id
_entity_poly.type
_entity_poly.pdbx_seq_one_letter_code
_entity_poly.pdbx_strand_id
1 'polypeptide(L)'
;TLPIPKKEFFNTGSWAHLNDWESQLKPFYTKAYEMLGANTNPKLCASDELIKDSAKDIGKETHFEATKVAVYFGEAGKTVPDPYFKGKGPDRTGCVFCGACMTGCRYNAKNTLDKNYLYLAQQLGAKILAEKEVFNVSVLGKDDGSNGYRIDFKS
;
A
#
# COMPACT_ATOMS: atom_id res chain seq x y z
N THR A 1 -5.09 -6.55 4.28
CA THR A 1 -4.00 -7.47 3.87
C THR A 1 -3.52 -7.04 2.49
N LEU A 2 -2.42 -7.61 2.00
CA LEU A 2 -1.92 -7.39 0.64
C LEU A 2 -1.87 -8.76 -0.09
N PRO A 3 -3.00 -9.33 -0.53
CA PRO A 3 -3.01 -10.55 -1.32
C PRO A 3 -2.80 -10.24 -2.81
N ILE A 4 -2.11 -11.12 -3.53
CA ILE A 4 -2.21 -11.13 -5.00
C ILE A 4 -3.51 -11.88 -5.33
N PRO A 5 -4.44 -11.30 -6.09
CA PRO A 5 -5.66 -11.99 -6.48
C PRO A 5 -5.38 -13.30 -7.21
N LYS A 6 -6.32 -14.25 -7.13
CA LYS A 6 -6.26 -15.50 -7.90
C LYS A 6 -6.71 -15.27 -9.34
N LYS A 7 -6.43 -16.24 -10.22
CA LYS A 7 -6.76 -16.22 -11.64
C LYS A 7 -8.20 -15.82 -11.94
N GLU A 8 -9.17 -16.28 -11.14
CA GLU A 8 -10.58 -15.98 -11.34
C GLU A 8 -10.83 -14.47 -11.33
N PHE A 9 -10.18 -13.73 -10.43
CA PHE A 9 -10.33 -12.27 -10.36
C PHE A 9 -9.97 -11.59 -11.68
N PHE A 10 -8.81 -11.93 -12.27
CA PHE A 10 -8.32 -11.32 -13.51
C PHE A 10 -9.18 -11.64 -14.74
N ASN A 11 -9.97 -12.72 -14.67
CA ASN A 11 -10.82 -13.19 -15.76
C ASN A 11 -12.31 -12.86 -15.55
N THR A 12 -12.66 -12.01 -14.57
CA THR A 12 -14.06 -11.66 -14.25
C THR A 12 -14.44 -10.26 -14.70
N GLY A 13 -15.72 -10.06 -15.04
CA GLY A 13 -16.30 -8.74 -15.27
C GLY A 13 -16.04 -8.14 -16.65
N SER A 14 -16.48 -6.89 -16.83
CA SER A 14 -16.49 -6.18 -18.11
C SER A 14 -15.10 -5.80 -18.66
N TRP A 15 -14.04 -5.96 -17.87
CA TRP A 15 -12.68 -5.57 -18.25
C TRP A 15 -11.85 -6.76 -18.72
N ALA A 16 -12.25 -8.00 -18.40
CA ALA A 16 -11.44 -9.21 -18.63
C ALA A 16 -11.01 -9.41 -20.10
N HIS A 17 -11.82 -8.97 -21.07
CA HIS A 17 -11.54 -9.12 -22.50
C HIS A 17 -10.61 -8.03 -23.07
N LEU A 18 -10.30 -6.99 -22.29
CA LEU A 18 -9.45 -5.87 -22.74
C LEU A 18 -7.97 -6.23 -22.80
N ASN A 19 -7.53 -7.19 -21.96
CA ASN A 19 -6.13 -7.65 -21.92
C ASN A 19 -5.97 -8.96 -21.12
N ASP A 20 -4.81 -9.61 -21.23
CA ASP A 20 -4.39 -10.66 -20.28
C ASP A 20 -3.89 -10.02 -18.98
N TRP A 21 -4.83 -9.61 -18.12
CA TRP A 21 -4.53 -8.84 -16.93
C TRP A 21 -3.66 -9.54 -15.91
N GLU A 22 -3.75 -10.87 -15.81
CA GLU A 22 -2.91 -11.63 -14.89
C GLU A 22 -1.43 -11.47 -15.30
N SER A 23 -1.11 -11.71 -16.57
CA SER A 23 0.25 -11.56 -17.09
C SER A 23 0.73 -10.10 -17.05
N GLN A 24 -0.12 -9.15 -17.45
CA GLN A 24 0.23 -7.73 -17.50
C GLN A 24 0.48 -7.14 -16.12
N LEU A 25 -0.31 -7.51 -15.11
CA LEU A 25 -0.22 -6.92 -13.77
C LEU A 25 0.80 -7.61 -12.86
N LYS A 26 1.14 -8.88 -13.14
CA LYS A 26 2.10 -9.67 -12.34
C LYS A 26 3.39 -8.92 -11.94
N PRO A 27 4.14 -8.27 -12.85
CA PRO A 27 5.36 -7.55 -12.46
C PRO A 27 5.06 -6.35 -11.53
N PHE A 28 3.90 -5.72 -11.67
CA PHE A 28 3.52 -4.56 -10.87
C PHE A 28 3.06 -4.93 -9.46
N TYR A 29 2.56 -6.15 -9.22
CA TYR A 29 2.35 -6.65 -7.85
C TYR A 29 3.66 -6.82 -7.09
N THR A 30 4.68 -7.39 -7.72
CA THR A 30 6.03 -7.47 -7.12
C THR A 30 6.55 -6.09 -6.80
N LYS A 31 6.40 -5.15 -7.73
CA LYS A 31 6.82 -3.76 -7.50
C LYS A 31 6.06 -3.09 -6.36
N ALA A 32 4.76 -3.31 -6.27
CA ALA A 32 3.95 -2.80 -5.17
C ALA A 32 4.39 -3.37 -3.83
N TYR A 33 4.71 -4.66 -3.75
CA TYR A 33 5.23 -5.27 -2.51
C TYR A 33 6.57 -4.68 -2.07
N GLU A 34 7.51 -4.50 -3.01
CA GLU A 34 8.77 -3.80 -2.73
C GLU A 34 8.51 -2.39 -2.21
N MET A 35 7.68 -1.62 -2.91
CA MET A 35 7.44 -0.22 -2.56
C MET A 35 6.71 -0.04 -1.22
N LEU A 36 5.76 -0.93 -0.94
CA LEU A 36 5.01 -0.94 0.31
C LEU A 36 5.82 -1.52 1.47
N GLY A 37 6.99 -2.13 1.22
CA GLY A 37 7.73 -2.85 2.24
C GLY A 37 6.90 -3.98 2.84
N ALA A 38 6.13 -4.67 1.99
CA ALA A 38 5.13 -5.65 2.39
C ALA A 38 5.80 -6.85 3.09
N ASN A 39 5.36 -7.13 4.32
CA ASN A 39 5.90 -8.21 5.13
C ASN A 39 4.79 -8.99 5.84
N THR A 40 5.04 -10.26 6.13
CA THR A 40 4.10 -11.12 6.85
C THR A 40 4.10 -10.73 8.33
N ASN A 41 2.91 -10.61 8.92
CA ASN A 41 2.77 -10.38 10.35
C ASN A 41 3.40 -11.55 11.14
N PRO A 42 4.46 -11.31 11.94
CA PRO A 42 5.17 -12.39 12.62
C PRO A 42 4.44 -12.88 13.88
N LYS A 43 3.38 -12.19 14.31
CA LYS A 43 2.69 -12.47 15.58
C LYS A 43 1.20 -12.65 15.35
N LEU A 44 0.70 -13.84 15.68
CA LEU A 44 -0.72 -14.10 15.82
C LEU A 44 -1.19 -13.65 17.21
N CYS A 45 -2.40 -13.13 17.27
CA CYS A 45 -3.10 -12.77 18.50
C CYS A 45 -4.21 -13.79 18.79
N ALA A 46 -4.84 -13.70 19.97
CA ALA A 46 -5.89 -14.64 20.39
C ALA A 46 -7.01 -14.80 19.34
N SER A 47 -7.44 -13.71 18.71
CA SER A 47 -8.44 -13.78 17.64
C SER A 47 -7.95 -14.52 16.40
N ASP A 48 -6.67 -14.40 16.04
CA ASP A 48 -6.11 -15.11 14.89
C ASP A 48 -6.04 -16.63 15.16
N GLU A 49 -5.67 -17.04 16.38
CA GLU A 49 -5.66 -18.45 16.78
C GLU A 49 -7.07 -19.05 16.78
N LEU A 50 -8.08 -18.31 17.27
CA LEU A 50 -9.48 -18.77 17.21
C LEU A 50 -9.98 -18.95 15.76
N ILE A 51 -9.54 -18.08 14.85
CA ILE A 51 -9.86 -18.21 13.42
C ILE A 51 -9.16 -19.44 12.83
N LYS A 52 -7.91 -19.69 13.22
CA LYS A 52 -7.15 -20.88 12.79
C LYS A 52 -7.80 -22.18 13.27
N ASP A 53 -8.22 -22.23 14.52
CA ASP A 53 -8.93 -23.38 15.09
C ASP A 53 -10.28 -23.61 14.37
N SER A 54 -11.04 -22.53 14.14
CA SER A 54 -12.29 -22.61 13.37
C SER A 54 -12.06 -23.10 11.93
N ALA A 55 -10.96 -22.67 11.29
CA ALA A 55 -10.58 -23.14 9.96
C ALA A 55 -10.23 -24.63 9.96
N LYS A 56 -9.60 -25.13 11.03
CA LYS A 56 -9.32 -26.55 11.21
C LYS A 56 -10.61 -27.37 11.36
N ASP A 57 -11.55 -26.92 12.16
CA ASP A 57 -12.83 -27.61 12.39
C ASP A 57 -13.64 -27.80 11.10
N ILE A 58 -13.54 -26.86 10.16
CA ILE A 58 -14.22 -26.94 8.85
C ILE A 58 -13.33 -27.53 7.74
N GLY A 59 -12.17 -28.10 8.07
CA GLY A 59 -11.26 -28.74 7.11
C GLY A 59 -10.56 -27.78 6.15
N LYS A 60 -10.37 -26.51 6.54
CA LYS A 60 -9.73 -25.44 5.76
C LYS A 60 -8.45 -24.87 6.40
N GLU A 61 -7.81 -25.60 7.31
CA GLU A 61 -6.57 -25.17 8.00
C GLU A 61 -5.47 -24.72 7.03
N THR A 62 -5.34 -25.39 5.87
CA THR A 62 -4.34 -25.07 4.84
C THR A 62 -4.56 -23.72 4.15
N HIS A 63 -5.72 -23.10 4.34
CA HIS A 63 -6.05 -21.77 3.83
C HIS A 63 -5.85 -20.66 4.87
N PHE A 64 -5.51 -20.99 6.11
CA PHE A 64 -5.14 -20.00 7.12
C PHE A 64 -3.69 -19.56 6.88
N GLU A 65 -3.49 -18.25 6.79
CA GLU A 65 -2.16 -17.65 6.66
C GLU A 65 -2.07 -16.36 7.47
N ALA A 66 -0.88 -16.10 8.02
CA ALA A 66 -0.59 -14.82 8.63
C ALA A 66 -0.63 -13.72 7.56
N THR A 67 -1.24 -12.59 7.88
CA THR A 67 -1.50 -11.56 6.88
C THR A 67 -0.23 -10.85 6.43
N LYS A 68 -0.10 -10.61 5.13
CA LYS A 68 0.90 -9.70 4.57
C LYS A 68 0.42 -8.25 4.65
N VAL A 69 1.23 -7.37 5.22
CA VAL A 69 0.90 -5.96 5.51
C VAL A 69 2.10 -5.02 5.31
N ALA A 70 1.83 -3.73 5.12
CA ALA A 70 2.85 -2.68 4.98
C ALA A 70 3.28 -2.14 6.36
N VAL A 71 3.91 -2.98 7.18
CA VAL A 71 4.38 -2.63 8.53
C VAL A 71 5.83 -3.06 8.69
N TYR A 72 6.66 -2.15 9.19
CA TYR A 72 7.99 -2.46 9.65
C TYR A 72 7.89 -3.10 11.05
N PHE A 73 8.13 -4.41 11.14
CA PHE A 73 8.07 -5.13 12.41
C PHE A 73 9.32 -4.89 13.27
N GLY A 74 10.52 -5.09 12.72
CA GLY A 74 11.79 -4.72 13.37
C GLY A 74 11.94 -5.18 14.83
N GLU A 75 12.86 -4.56 15.55
CA GLU A 75 12.88 -4.62 17.01
C GLU A 75 11.87 -3.60 17.56
N ALA A 76 10.94 -4.05 18.40
CA ALA A 76 9.80 -3.23 18.85
C ALA A 76 10.27 -1.93 19.52
N GLY A 77 9.79 -0.79 19.02
CA GLY A 77 10.14 0.54 19.55
C GLY A 77 11.52 1.06 19.15
N LYS A 78 12.35 0.26 18.46
CA LYS A 78 13.66 0.70 17.99
C LYS A 78 13.57 1.37 16.63
N THR A 79 14.15 2.55 16.54
CA THR A 79 14.26 3.31 15.30
C THR A 79 15.53 2.93 14.54
N VAL A 80 15.40 2.74 13.23
CA VAL A 80 16.50 2.47 12.30
C VAL A 80 16.37 3.39 11.07
N PRO A 81 17.48 3.66 10.34
CA PRO A 81 17.42 4.28 9.01
C PRO A 81 16.51 3.48 8.07
N ASP A 82 15.99 4.11 7.02
CA ASP A 82 15.04 3.48 6.09
C ASP A 82 15.51 2.06 5.66
N PRO A 83 14.80 1.01 6.11
CA PRO A 83 15.19 -0.37 5.85
C PRO A 83 14.85 -0.83 4.43
N TYR A 84 14.20 0.03 3.62
CA TYR A 84 13.70 -0.33 2.30
C TYR A 84 14.59 0.22 1.18
N PHE A 85 14.46 1.49 0.81
CA PHE A 85 14.95 2.03 -0.46
C PHE A 85 16.43 2.42 -0.41
N LYS A 86 17.28 1.54 0.13
CA LYS A 86 18.70 1.79 0.38
C LYS A 86 18.91 3.05 1.22
N GLY A 87 18.05 3.28 2.22
CA GLY A 87 18.15 4.45 3.08
C GLY A 87 17.56 5.74 2.49
N LYS A 88 16.89 5.69 1.32
CA LYS A 88 16.35 6.90 0.67
C LYS A 88 15.01 7.37 1.24
N GLY A 89 14.28 6.49 1.93
CA GLY A 89 13.06 6.85 2.65
C GLY A 89 13.34 7.49 4.01
N PRO A 90 12.29 7.84 4.77
CA PRO A 90 12.45 8.26 6.16
C PRO A 90 12.76 7.07 7.07
N ASP A 91 13.30 7.34 8.26
CA ASP A 91 13.50 6.34 9.32
C ASP A 91 12.23 5.53 9.65
N ARG A 92 12.41 4.34 10.20
CA ARG A 92 11.32 3.47 10.66
C ARG A 92 11.56 3.00 12.07
N THR A 93 10.47 2.85 12.82
CA THR A 93 10.50 2.32 14.19
C THR A 93 9.72 1.02 14.23
N GLY A 94 10.27 -0.01 14.85
CA GLY A 94 9.64 -1.34 14.90
C GLY A 94 8.28 -1.30 15.59
N CYS A 95 7.31 -2.02 15.02
CA CYS A 95 5.94 -2.09 15.53
C CYS A 95 5.89 -2.61 16.96
N VAL A 96 5.22 -1.87 17.85
CA VAL A 96 4.99 -2.25 19.25
C VAL A 96 3.68 -3.01 19.48
N PHE A 97 2.98 -3.38 18.41
CA PHE A 97 1.70 -4.11 18.47
C PHE A 97 0.59 -3.42 19.28
N CYS A 98 0.55 -2.09 19.28
CA CYS A 98 -0.41 -1.29 20.07
C CYS A 98 -1.87 -1.31 19.56
N GLY A 99 -2.15 -1.90 18.39
CA GLY A 99 -3.51 -1.94 17.82
C GLY A 99 -4.05 -0.63 17.23
N ALA A 100 -3.30 0.48 17.25
CA ALA A 100 -3.76 1.78 16.74
C ALA A 100 -3.78 1.92 15.20
N CYS A 101 -3.77 0.81 14.45
CA CYS A 101 -3.56 0.78 13.00
C CYS A 101 -4.62 1.55 12.19
N MET A 102 -5.87 1.60 12.70
CA MET A 102 -7.01 2.24 12.05
C MET A 102 -7.03 3.76 12.25
N THR A 103 -6.47 4.27 13.34
CA THR A 103 -6.44 5.70 13.66
C THR A 103 -5.14 6.40 13.23
N GLY A 104 -4.24 5.67 12.58
CA GLY A 104 -2.89 6.15 12.25
C GLY A 104 -1.83 5.62 13.22
N CYS A 105 -0.71 5.17 12.66
CA CYS A 105 0.40 4.61 13.43
C CYS A 105 1.25 5.74 14.04
N ARG A 106 1.18 5.88 15.37
CA ARG A 106 1.93 6.89 16.13
C ARG A 106 3.41 6.53 16.35
N TYR A 107 3.76 5.28 16.08
CA TYR A 107 5.09 4.72 16.30
C TYR A 107 5.87 4.57 15.00
N ASN A 108 5.51 5.28 13.92
CA ASN A 108 6.29 5.28 12.67
C ASN A 108 6.58 3.88 12.04
N ALA A 109 5.77 2.88 12.40
CA ALA A 109 5.96 1.49 11.94
C ALA A 109 5.18 1.18 10.66
N LYS A 110 4.02 1.80 10.46
CA LYS A 110 3.19 1.61 9.26
C LYS A 110 3.83 2.34 8.09
N ASN A 111 4.12 1.63 7.00
CA ASN A 111 4.78 2.17 5.81
C ASN A 111 3.74 2.81 4.87
N THR A 112 3.13 3.91 5.34
CA THR A 112 2.09 4.66 4.62
C THR A 112 2.64 5.41 3.41
N LEU A 113 1.75 5.91 2.53
CA LEU A 113 2.14 6.51 1.25
C LEU A 113 2.99 7.78 1.39
N ASP A 114 2.71 8.58 2.42
CA ASP A 114 3.50 9.74 2.87
C ASP A 114 4.92 9.38 3.32
N LYS A 115 5.19 8.10 3.59
CA LYS A 115 6.49 7.59 4.01
C LYS A 115 7.21 6.79 2.92
N ASN A 116 6.56 6.46 1.81
CA ASN A 116 7.18 5.77 0.67
C ASN A 116 7.00 6.55 -0.65
N TYR A 117 5.98 6.27 -1.46
CA TYR A 117 5.76 6.85 -2.78
C TYR A 117 5.79 8.38 -2.77
N LEU A 118 5.01 9.01 -1.88
CA LEU A 118 4.92 10.48 -1.83
C LEU A 118 6.23 11.08 -1.32
N TYR A 119 6.83 10.48 -0.30
CA TYR A 119 8.13 10.90 0.21
C TYR A 119 9.18 10.93 -0.90
N LEU A 120 9.35 9.82 -1.62
CA LEU A 120 10.32 9.69 -2.70
C LEU A 120 9.99 10.61 -3.88
N ALA A 121 8.71 10.79 -4.22
CA ALA A 121 8.29 11.72 -5.27
C ALA A 121 8.65 13.17 -4.93
N GLN A 122 8.49 13.59 -3.68
CA GLN A 122 8.90 14.93 -3.22
C GLN A 122 10.42 15.12 -3.32
N GLN A 123 11.22 14.10 -3.03
CA GLN A 123 12.67 14.14 -3.22
C GLN A 123 13.08 14.29 -4.70
N LEU A 124 12.19 13.89 -5.62
CA LEU A 124 12.36 14.07 -7.07
C LEU A 124 11.72 15.37 -7.60
N GLY A 125 11.26 16.26 -6.72
CA GLY A 125 10.74 17.58 -7.07
C GLY A 125 9.21 17.66 -7.20
N ALA A 126 8.47 16.59 -6.92
CA ALA A 126 7.01 16.66 -6.87
C ALA A 126 6.55 17.59 -5.74
N LYS A 127 5.52 18.41 -6.00
CA LYS A 127 4.91 19.29 -5.00
C LYS A 127 3.56 18.71 -4.57
N ILE A 128 3.33 18.63 -3.27
CA ILE A 128 2.06 18.19 -2.69
C ILE A 128 1.37 19.41 -2.07
N LEU A 129 0.18 19.74 -2.54
CA LEU A 129 -0.65 20.83 -2.03
C LEU A 129 -1.82 20.21 -1.27
N ALA A 130 -1.71 20.14 0.05
CA ALA A 130 -2.79 19.66 0.90
C ALA A 130 -3.95 20.67 0.93
N GLU A 131 -5.15 20.18 1.28
CA GLU A 131 -6.36 21.01 1.46
C GLU A 131 -6.71 21.84 0.21
N LYS A 132 -6.56 21.22 -0.97
CA LYS A 132 -6.96 21.78 -2.26
C LYS A 132 -7.92 20.83 -2.97
N GLU A 133 -9.20 21.19 -2.98
CA GLU A 133 -10.24 20.46 -3.70
C GLU A 133 -10.32 20.98 -5.15
N VAL A 134 -9.97 20.14 -6.11
CA VAL A 134 -10.10 20.44 -7.54
C VAL A 134 -11.56 20.41 -7.94
N PHE A 135 -12.07 21.49 -8.55
CA PHE A 135 -13.45 21.55 -9.03
C PHE A 135 -13.55 21.76 -10.55
N ASN A 136 -12.46 22.11 -11.23
CA ASN A 136 -12.45 22.27 -12.67
C ASN A 136 -11.07 21.97 -13.28
N VAL A 137 -11.09 21.41 -14.48
CA VAL A 137 -9.91 21.17 -15.32
C VAL A 137 -10.24 21.69 -16.71
N SER A 138 -9.46 22.65 -17.21
CA SER A 138 -9.65 23.24 -18.53
C SER A 138 -8.37 23.24 -19.36
N VAL A 139 -8.50 23.11 -20.67
CA VAL A 139 -7.37 23.19 -21.61
C VAL A 139 -6.83 24.61 -21.67
N LEU A 140 -5.52 24.75 -21.86
CA LEU A 140 -4.89 26.03 -22.14
C LEU A 140 -4.81 26.23 -23.65
N GLY A 141 -5.45 27.26 -24.20
CA GLY A 141 -5.33 27.61 -25.62
C GLY A 141 -6.05 26.66 -26.57
N LYS A 142 -5.38 25.59 -27.06
CA LYS A 142 -5.96 24.65 -28.03
C LYS A 142 -6.76 23.54 -27.33
N ASP A 143 -7.82 23.10 -27.99
CA ASP A 143 -8.73 22.06 -27.48
C ASP A 143 -8.09 20.66 -27.39
N ASP A 144 -6.94 20.44 -28.01
CA ASP A 144 -6.19 19.18 -27.96
C ASP A 144 -5.34 19.00 -26.68
N GLY A 145 -5.31 20.00 -25.80
CA GLY A 145 -4.57 19.96 -24.53
C GLY A 145 -3.04 20.03 -24.68
N SER A 146 -2.53 20.24 -25.89
CA SER A 146 -1.07 20.24 -26.18
C SER A 146 -0.31 21.33 -25.42
N ASN A 147 -0.95 22.45 -25.11
CA ASN A 147 -0.38 23.55 -24.32
C ASN A 147 -0.57 23.37 -22.81
N GLY A 148 -1.07 22.22 -22.35
CA GLY A 148 -1.32 21.91 -20.95
C GLY A 148 -2.72 22.28 -20.46
N TYR A 149 -2.89 22.22 -19.13
CA TYR A 149 -4.18 22.36 -18.46
C TYR A 149 -4.11 23.39 -17.33
N ARG A 150 -5.19 24.15 -17.16
CA ARG A 150 -5.47 24.93 -15.95
C ARG A 150 -6.28 24.07 -14.99
N ILE A 151 -5.83 24.05 -13.73
CA ILE A 151 -6.52 23.37 -12.63
C ILE A 151 -7.05 24.45 -11.69
N ASP A 152 -8.37 24.54 -11.57
CA ASP A 152 -9.00 25.42 -10.60
C ASP A 152 -9.37 24.61 -9.35
N PHE A 153 -8.98 25.13 -8.18
CA PHE A 153 -9.20 24.48 -6.89
C PHE A 153 -9.58 25.50 -5.82
N LYS A 154 -10.28 25.03 -4.79
CA LYS A 154 -10.63 25.80 -3.59
C LYS A 154 -9.95 25.21 -2.36
N SER A 155 -9.86 26.01 -1.30
CA SER A 155 -9.48 25.54 0.03
C SER A 155 -10.68 25.06 0.83
#